data_AF-A0A0C3CYP3-F1
#
_entry.id   AF-A0A0C3CYP3-F1
#
_cell.length_a   1.000
_cell.length_b   1.000
_cell.length_c   1.000
_cell.angle_alpha   90.00
_cell.angle_beta   90.00
_cell.angle_gamma   90.00
#
_symmetry.space_group_name_H-M   'P 1'
#
loop_
_entity.id
_entity.type
_entity.pdbx_description
1 polymer ?
#
loop_
_entity_poly.entity_id
_entity_poly.type
_entity_poly.pdbx_seq_one_letter_code
_entity_poly.pdbx_strand_id
1 'polypeptide(L)' 'LASVLRYQKRCDEAEKRSQRALEGREKELGMPHSSTLTSVHNRTVVLVHQGKYKEAENLD' A
#
# COMPACT_ATOMS: atom_id res chain seq x y z
N LEU A 1 0.49 -2.71 -25.53
CA LEU A 1 1.63 -2.24 -24.71
C LEU A 1 1.37 -0.90 -24.01
N ALA A 2 1.00 0.17 -24.72
CA ALA A 2 0.77 1.49 -24.14
C ALA A 2 -0.29 1.54 -23.01
N SER A 3 -1.42 0.84 -23.16
CA SER A 3 -2.48 0.78 -22.13
C SER A 3 -2.03 0.08 -20.85
N VAL A 4 -1.21 -0.97 -20.97
CA VAL A 4 -0.66 -1.72 -19.83
C VAL A 4 0.36 -0.86 -19.07
N LEU A 5 1.25 -0.16 -19.79
CA LEU A 5 2.22 0.76 -19.20
C LEU A 5 1.53 1.94 -18.48
N ARG A 6 0.42 2.45 -19.03
CA ARG A 6 -0.36 3.52 -18.41
C ARG A 6 -1.08 3.04 -17.13
N TYR A 7 -1.54 1.79 -17.10
CA TYR A 7 -2.11 1.17 -15.91
C TYR A 7 -1.04 0.96 -14.83
N GLN A 8 0.12 0.40 -15.18
CA GLN A 8 1.24 0.21 -14.25
C GLN A 8 1.67 1.52 -13.59
N LYS A 9 1.92 2.58 -14.38
CA LYS A 9 2.29 3.90 -13.81
C LYS A 9 1.25 4.42 -12.81
N ARG A 10 -0.04 4.20 -13.06
CA ARG A 10 -1.12 4.63 -12.15
C ARG A 10 -1.15 3.79 -10.88
N CYS A 11 -0.86 2.49 -10.96
CA CYS A 11 -0.73 1.62 -9.80
C CYS A 11 0.47 2.04 -8.93
N ASP A 12 1.63 2.29 -9.52
CA ASP A 12 2.84 2.74 -8.80
C ASP A 12 2.60 4.09 -8.09
N GLU A 13 1.88 5.01 -8.74
CA GLU A 13 1.50 6.28 -8.14
C GLU A 13 0.50 6.13 -6.98
N ALA A 14 -0.48 5.22 -7.10
CA ALA A 14 -1.46 4.94 -6.05
C ALA A 14 -0.80 4.29 -4.83
N GLU A 15 0.17 3.41 -5.06
CA GLU A 15 0.97 2.75 -4.04
C GLU A 15 1.83 3.75 -3.26
N LYS A 16 2.55 4.64 -3.95
CA LYS A 16 3.32 5.73 -3.32
C LYS A 16 2.46 6.70 -2.51
N ARG A 17 1.21 6.95 -2.94
CA ARG A 17 0.27 7.76 -2.17
C ARG A 17 -0.21 7.02 -0.92
N SER A 18 -0.52 5.73 -1.04
CA SER A 18 -0.91 4.90 0.11
C SER A 18 0.21 4.72 1.14
N GLN A 19 1.47 4.56 0.69
CA GLN A 19 2.64 4.49 1.58
C GLN A 19 2.76 5.77 2.43
N ARG A 20 2.72 6.96 1.80
CA ARG A 20 2.80 8.24 2.52
C ARG A 20 1.66 8.45 3.51
N ALA A 21 0.45 8.03 3.15
CA ALA A 21 -0.70 8.09 4.06
C ALA A 21 -0.53 7.15 5.27
N LEU A 22 0.05 5.97 5.06
CA LEU A 22 0.34 5.03 6.14
C LEU A 22 1.40 5.58 7.09
N GLU A 23 2.51 6.10 6.58
CA GLU A 23 3.57 6.72 7.40
C GLU A 23 3.03 7.89 8.24
N GLY A 24 2.13 8.70 7.67
CA GLY A 24 1.46 9.76 8.43
C GLY A 24 0.60 9.21 9.56
N ARG A 25 -0.20 8.16 9.29
CA ARG A 25 -1.04 7.50 10.31
C ARG A 25 -0.22 6.83 11.40
N GLU A 26 0.86 6.14 11.04
CA GLU A 26 1.79 5.54 12.00
C GLU A 26 2.42 6.61 12.90
N LYS A 27 2.80 7.75 12.34
CA LYS A 27 3.42 8.84 13.10
C LYS A 27 2.44 9.56 14.03
N GLU A 28 1.19 9.78 13.60
CA GLU A 28 0.20 10.51 14.40
C GLU A 28 -0.59 9.63 15.36
N LEU A 29 -0.94 8.41 14.95
CA LEU A 29 -1.85 7.53 15.69
C LEU A 29 -1.13 6.33 16.31
N GLY A 30 0.08 6.01 15.83
CA GLY A 30 0.79 4.80 16.18
C GLY A 30 0.33 3.57 15.39
N MET A 31 1.17 2.54 15.41
CA MET A 31 0.93 1.24 14.80
C MET A 31 -0.29 0.48 15.35
N PRO A 32 -0.57 0.47 16.68
CA PRO A 32 -1.72 -0.29 17.21
C PRO A 32 -3.08 0.38 16.97
N HIS A 33 -3.13 1.59 16.41
CA HIS A 33 -4.39 2.26 16.15
C HIS A 33 -5.17 1.55 15.03
N SER A 34 -6.46 1.34 15.23
CA SER A 34 -7.35 0.61 14.30
C SER A 34 -7.32 1.14 12.87
N SER A 35 -7.22 2.47 12.71
CA SER A 35 -7.08 3.11 11.39
C SER A 35 -5.75 2.81 10.71
N THR A 36 -4.67 2.64 11.46
CA THR A 36 -3.36 2.26 10.94
C THR A 36 -3.39 0.80 10.50
N LEU A 37 -3.89 -0.11 11.34
CA LEU A 37 -4.06 -1.53 11.02
C LEU A 37 -4.94 -1.77 9.78
N THR A 38 -6.06 -1.04 9.66
CA THR A 38 -6.93 -1.10 8.47
C THR A 38 -6.19 -0.65 7.20
N SER A 39 -5.34 0.37 7.35
CA SER A 39 -4.56 0.92 6.26
C SER A 39 -3.42 -0.02 5.82
N VAL A 40 -2.78 -0.72 6.75
CA VAL A 40 -1.81 -1.79 6.48
C VAL A 40 -2.51 -2.94 5.75
N HIS A 41 -3.60 -3.47 6.30
CA HIS A 41 -4.34 -4.59 5.74
C HIS A 41 -4.77 -4.35 4.28
N ASN A 42 -5.34 -3.17 4.01
CA ASN A 42 -5.75 -2.79 2.65
C ASN A 42 -4.58 -2.74 1.66
N ARG A 43 -3.38 -2.34 2.12
CA ARG A 43 -2.17 -2.35 1.27
C ARG A 43 -1.67 -3.76 1.03
N THR A 44 -1.64 -4.61 2.06
CA THR A 44 -1.24 -6.02 1.94
C THR A 44 -2.11 -6.74 0.91
N VAL A 45 -3.43 -6.55 0.96
CA VAL A 45 -4.39 -7.10 -0.03
C VAL A 45 -4.08 -6.61 -1.45
N VAL A 46 -3.86 -5.31 -1.62
CA VAL A 46 -3.55 -4.70 -2.93
C VAL A 46 -2.22 -5.21 -3.50
N LEU A 47 -1.20 -5.44 -2.65
CA LEU A 47 0.09 -5.98 -3.06
C LEU A 47 0.00 -7.45 -3.48
N VAL A 48 -0.76 -8.25 -2.72
CA VAL A 48 -1.05 -9.65 -3.06
C VAL A 48 -1.75 -9.73 -4.41
N HIS A 49 -2.76 -8.88 -4.67
CA HIS A 49 -3.44 -8.83 -5.98
C HIS A 49 -2.54 -8.40 -7.14
N GLN A 50 -1.46 -7.67 -6.86
CA GLN A 50 -0.44 -7.30 -7.85
C GLN A 50 0.66 -8.36 -8.01
N GLY A 51 0.63 -9.46 -7.24
CA GLY A 51 1.66 -10.48 -7.23
C GLY A 51 2.94 -10.07 -6.48
N LYS A 52 2.89 -8.97 -5.71
CA LYS A 52 4.01 -8.41 -4.95
C LYS A 52 4.08 -8.97 -3.53
N TYR A 53 4.19 -10.30 -3.41
CA TYR A 53 4.13 -10.99 -2.12
C TYR A 53 5.22 -10.57 -1.12
N LYS A 54 6.44 -10.28 -1.60
CA LYS A 54 7.56 -9.82 -0.74
C LYS A 54 7.30 -8.46 -0.11
N GLU A 55 6.62 -7.56 -0.82
CA GLU A 55 6.25 -6.25 -0.29
C GLU A 55 5.10 -6.38 0.72
N ALA A 56 4.19 -7.34 0.51
CA ALA A 56 3.11 -7.65 1.43
C ALA A 56 3.61 -8.26 2.75
N GLU A 57 4.60 -9.15 2.71
CA GLU A 57 5.22 -9.77 3.88
C GLU A 57 5.98 -8.76 4.75
N ASN A 58 6.57 -7.73 4.14
CA ASN A 58 7.25 -6.65 4.88
C ASN A 58 6.28 -5.67 5.57
N LEU A 59 4.97 -5.78 5.34
CA LEU A 59 3.94 -4.92 5.94
C LEU A 59 3.20 -5.60 7.10
N ASP A 60 3.41 -6.90 7.32
CA ASP A 60 2.84 -7.68 8.43
C ASP A 60 3.73 -7.57 9.68
#